data_AF-A0A6L9Q645-F1
#
_entry.id   AF-A0A6L9Q645-F1
#
_cell.length_a   1.000
_cell.length_b   1.000
_cell.length_c   1.000
_cell.angle_alpha   90.00
_cell.angle_beta   90.00
_cell.angle_gamma   90.00
#
_symmetry.space_group_name_H-M   'P 1'
#
loop_
_entity.id
_entity.type
_entity.pdbx_description
1 polymer ?
#
loop_
_entity_poly.entity_id
_entity_poly.type
_entity_poly.pdbx_seq_one_letter_code
_entity_poly.pdbx_strand_id
1 'polypeptide(L)'
;MRDEEADVLGDAGYQEVVKCKETQGIKARWHVAIRLGKRRALDTVSTMSHCLTESSMSGARMRAKVEHPFRVIKLYAQKLTDTAPN
;
A
#
# COMPACT_ATOMS: atom_id res chain seq x y z
N MET A 1 21.92 -19.45 -4.75
CA MET A 1 22.18 -18.34 -3.82
C MET A 1 20.85 -17.65 -3.59
N ARG A 2 20.33 -17.71 -2.36
CA ARG A 2 18.95 -17.35 -2.04
C ARG A 2 19.00 -16.25 -0.99
N ASP A 3 19.43 -15.08 -1.43
CA ASP A 3 19.65 -13.93 -0.58
C ASP A 3 18.36 -13.10 -0.51
N GLU A 4 17.57 -13.40 0.50
CA GLU A 4 16.91 -12.49 1.48
C GLU A 4 16.55 -11.03 1.08
N GLU A 5 16.21 -10.70 -0.16
CA GLU A 5 15.61 -9.40 -0.46
C GLU A 5 14.10 -9.39 -0.14
N ALA A 6 13.77 -9.22 1.14
CA ALA A 6 12.41 -8.93 1.58
C ALA A 6 12.10 -7.44 1.37
N ASP A 7 11.87 -7.03 0.12
CA ASP A 7 11.33 -5.71 -0.20
C ASP A 7 9.81 -5.70 0.01
N VAL A 8 9.34 -4.85 0.93
CA VAL A 8 7.90 -4.75 1.27
C VAL A 8 7.36 -3.39 0.85
N LEU A 9 6.33 -3.40 0.01
CA LEU A 9 5.65 -2.19 -0.45
C LEU A 9 4.46 -1.88 0.46
N GLY A 10 4.65 -0.93 1.38
CA GLY A 10 3.65 -0.50 2.35
C GLY A 10 2.78 0.64 1.84
N ASP A 11 1.51 0.69 2.25
CA ASP A 11 0.67 1.86 2.02
C ASP A 11 1.07 3.03 2.94
N ALA A 12 0.60 4.24 2.64
CA ALA A 12 0.76 5.43 3.46
C ALA A 12 0.29 5.30 4.92
N GLY A 13 -0.52 4.28 5.25
CA GLY A 13 -0.83 3.89 6.64
C GLY A 13 0.35 3.28 7.41
N TYR A 14 1.33 2.69 6.72
CA TYR A 14 2.49 2.01 7.27
C TYR A 14 3.70 2.95 7.47
N GLN A 15 3.52 4.27 7.50
CA GLN A 15 4.63 5.23 7.69
C GLN A 15 5.40 5.02 9.00
N GLU A 16 4.73 4.52 10.03
CA GLU A 16 5.35 4.23 11.33
C GLU A 16 5.69 2.75 11.50
N VAL A 17 5.70 1.95 10.42
CA VAL A 17 6.00 0.50 10.49
C VAL A 17 7.39 0.22 11.04
N VAL A 18 8.34 1.13 10.80
CA VAL A 18 9.70 1.05 11.35
C VAL A 18 9.70 1.25 12.88
N LYS A 19 8.66 1.89 13.46
CA LYS A 19 8.53 2.13 14.89
C LYS A 19 7.60 1.13 15.60
N CYS A 20 6.86 0.30 14.88
CA CYS A 20 5.97 -0.69 15.48
C CYS A 20 6.77 -1.88 16.02
N LYS A 21 6.54 -2.25 17.29
CA LYS A 21 7.26 -3.34 17.98
C LYS A 21 7.10 -4.69 17.28
N GLU A 22 5.96 -4.94 16.65
CA GLU A 22 5.66 -6.20 15.93
C GLU A 22 6.49 -6.36 14.65
N THR A 23 6.85 -5.26 14.00
CA THR A 23 7.63 -5.26 12.74
C THR A 23 9.12 -5.03 12.96
N GLN A 24 9.58 -4.72 14.17
CA GLN A 24 11.00 -4.57 14.54
C GLN A 24 11.82 -5.85 14.37
N GLY A 25 11.18 -7.02 14.43
CA GLY A 25 11.84 -8.32 14.21
C GLY A 25 12.00 -8.71 12.74
N ILE A 26 11.37 -7.97 11.81
CA ILE A 26 11.36 -8.31 10.39
C ILE A 26 12.52 -7.61 9.68
N LYS A 27 13.51 -8.39 9.23
CA LYS A 27 14.56 -7.89 8.31
C LYS A 27 13.97 -7.72 6.91
N ALA A 28 13.29 -6.60 6.69
CA ALA A 28 12.73 -6.22 5.39
C ALA A 28 13.01 -4.74 5.10
N ARG A 29 13.23 -4.41 3.83
CA ARG A 29 13.31 -3.03 3.37
C ARG A 29 11.91 -2.54 3.00
N TRP A 30 11.41 -1.59 3.79
CA TRP A 30 10.05 -1.08 3.65
C TRP A 30 10.02 0.12 2.71
N HIS A 31 9.32 -0.02 1.60
CA HIS A 31 9.03 1.05 0.65
C HIS A 31 7.61 1.54 0.90
N VAL A 32 7.48 2.58 1.71
CA VAL A 32 6.17 3.09 2.14
C VAL A 32 5.71 4.23 1.23
N ALA A 33 4.48 4.13 0.72
CA ALA A 33 3.89 5.17 -0.12
C ALA A 33 3.75 6.51 0.62
N ILE A 34 3.96 7.61 -0.12
CA ILE A 34 3.83 8.96 0.44
C ILE A 34 2.37 9.40 0.44
N ARG A 35 1.93 10.02 1.54
CA ARG A 35 0.59 10.64 1.67
C ARG A 35 0.42 11.79 0.69
N LEU A 36 -0.78 11.92 0.12
CA LEU A 36 -1.13 13.00 -0.82
C LEU A 36 -0.85 14.41 -0.27
N GLY A 37 -1.05 14.64 1.03
CA GLY A 37 -0.73 15.92 1.69
C GLY A 37 0.76 16.26 1.64
N LYS A 38 1.64 15.27 1.84
CA LYS A 38 3.09 15.44 1.68
C LYS A 38 3.50 15.55 0.21
N ARG A 39 2.77 14.89 -0.70
CA ARG A 39 2.98 15.04 -2.15
C ARG A 39 2.73 16.47 -2.62
N ARG A 40 1.70 17.15 -2.11
CA ARG A 40 1.40 18.57 -2.44
C ARG A 40 2.44 19.56 -1.91
N ALA A 41 3.15 19.18 -0.86
CA ALA A 41 4.23 19.99 -0.27
C ALA A 41 5.60 19.71 -0.91
N LEU A 42 5.73 18.69 -1.77
CA LEU A 42 6.95 18.42 -2.52
C LEU A 42 6.96 19.28 -3.78
N ASP A 43 8.13 19.84 -4.09
CA ASP A 43 8.34 20.57 -5.33
C ASP A 43 8.15 19.63 -6.54
N THR A 44 7.04 19.82 -7.25
CA THR A 44 6.61 19.02 -8.41
C THR A 44 7.56 19.11 -9.60
N VAL A 45 8.50 20.06 -9.60
CA VAL A 45 9.47 20.26 -10.69
C VAL A 45 10.69 19.33 -10.52
N SER A 46 10.93 18.82 -9.31
CA SER A 46 12.08 17.96 -9.04
C SER A 46 11.88 16.54 -9.58
N THR A 47 12.90 16.00 -10.26
CA THR A 47 12.93 14.58 -10.71
C THR A 47 12.66 13.60 -9.55
N MET A 48 13.07 13.97 -8.32
CA MET A 48 12.84 13.16 -7.13
C MET A 48 11.34 13.03 -6.79
N SER A 49 10.57 14.11 -6.89
CA SER A 49 9.14 14.09 -6.58
C SER A 49 8.34 13.27 -7.60
N HIS A 50 8.80 13.26 -8.86
CA HIS A 50 8.28 12.40 -9.91
C HIS A 50 8.53 10.91 -9.61
N CYS A 51 9.78 10.52 -9.30
CA CYS A 51 10.11 9.13 -8.95
C CYS A 51 9.33 8.62 -7.74
N LEU A 52 9.16 9.45 -6.72
CA LEU A 52 8.35 9.15 -5.53
C LEU A 52 6.86 8.97 -5.85
N THR A 53 6.36 9.79 -6.79
CA THR A 53 4.99 9.71 -7.28
C THR A 53 4.73 8.42 -8.05
N GLU A 54 5.62 8.06 -8.97
CA GLU A 54 5.54 6.86 -9.78
C GLU A 54 5.64 5.58 -8.95
N SER A 55 6.52 5.57 -7.94
CA SER A 55 6.65 4.45 -7.00
C SER A 55 5.35 4.22 -6.21
N SER A 56 4.74 5.31 -5.73
CA SER A 56 3.45 5.24 -5.02
C SER A 56 2.30 4.80 -5.94
N MET A 57 2.30 5.26 -7.21
CA MET A 57 1.32 4.86 -8.22
C MET A 57 1.45 3.38 -8.57
N SER A 58 2.68 2.88 -8.70
CA SER A 58 2.97 1.47 -8.96
C SER A 58 2.44 0.58 -7.82
N GLY A 59 2.68 0.96 -6.56
CA GLY A 59 2.12 0.28 -5.39
C GLY A 59 0.59 0.26 -5.38
N ALA A 60 -0.06 1.38 -5.73
CA ALA A 60 -1.51 1.45 -5.84
C ALA A 60 -2.08 0.56 -6.96
N ARG A 61 -1.42 0.51 -8.12
CA ARG A 61 -1.81 -0.36 -9.24
C ARG A 61 -1.71 -1.84 -8.88
N MET A 62 -0.68 -2.25 -8.13
CA MET A 62 -0.58 -3.63 -7.66
C MET A 62 -1.75 -3.99 -6.71
N ARG A 63 -2.09 -3.12 -5.75
CA ARG A 63 -3.26 -3.33 -4.88
C ARG A 63 -4.56 -3.39 -5.67
N ALA A 64 -4.71 -2.55 -6.69
CA ALA A 64 -5.86 -2.61 -7.58
C ALA A 64 -5.96 -3.95 -8.34
N LYS A 65 -4.86 -4.69 -8.51
CA LYS A 65 -4.90 -6.03 -9.11
C LYS A 65 -5.10 -7.14 -8.09
N VAL A 66 -4.46 -7.02 -6.92
CA VAL A 66 -4.44 -8.07 -5.90
C VAL A 66 -5.64 -7.97 -4.96
N GLU A 67 -5.91 -6.79 -4.40
CA GLU A 67 -6.92 -6.60 -3.36
C GLU A 67 -8.31 -6.31 -3.92
N HIS A 68 -8.39 -5.64 -5.08
CA HIS A 68 -9.67 -5.28 -5.69
C HIS A 68 -10.57 -6.50 -5.93
N PRO A 69 -10.10 -7.64 -6.46
CA PRO A 69 -10.93 -8.83 -6.62
C PRO A 69 -11.52 -9.32 -5.29
N PHE A 70 -10.73 -9.36 -4.22
CA PHE A 70 -11.22 -9.76 -2.89
C PHE A 70 -12.23 -8.76 -2.33
N ARG A 71 -12.00 -7.47 -2.51
CA ARG A 71 -12.95 -6.41 -2.15
C ARG A 71 -14.28 -6.61 -2.87
N VAL A 72 -14.25 -6.89 -4.16
CA VAL A 72 -15.43 -7.15 -4.99
C VAL A 72 -16.19 -8.36 -4.45
N ILE A 73 -15.52 -9.50 -4.26
CA ILE A 73 -16.13 -10.73 -3.73
C ILE A 73 -16.78 -10.48 -2.37
N LYS A 74 -16.09 -9.77 -1.46
CA LYS A 74 -16.62 -9.42 -0.14
C LYS A 74 -17.89 -8.56 -0.23
N LEU A 75 -17.93 -7.60 -1.16
CA LEU A 75 -19.11 -6.76 -1.38
C LEU A 75 -20.27 -7.56 -1.97
N TYR A 76 -20.01 -8.51 -2.88
CA TYR A 76 -21.04 -9.41 -3.39
C TYR A 76 -21.62 -10.29 -2.29
N ALA A 77 -20.76 -10.87 -1.44
CA ALA A 77 -21.20 -11.67 -0.30
C ALA A 77 -22.06 -10.86 0.68
N GLN A 78 -21.67 -9.61 0.98
CA GLN A 78 -22.44 -8.74 1.87
C GLN A 78 -23.82 -8.39 1.29
N LYS A 79 -23.90 -8.10 -0.01
CA LYS A 79 -25.19 -7.84 -0.66
C LYS A 79 -26.13 -9.04 -0.55
N LEU A 80 -25.61 -10.26 -0.67
CA LEU A 80 -26.44 -11.47 -0.55
C LEU A 80 -26.98 -11.65 0.88
N THR A 81 -26.22 -11.27 1.91
CA THR A 81 -26.70 -11.31 3.31
C THR A 81 -27.69 -10.19 3.62
N ASP A 82 -27.52 -9.01 3.02
CA ASP A 82 -28.39 -7.85 3.25
C ASP A 82 -29.75 -7.96 2.53
N THR A 83 -29.85 -8.84 1.51
CA THR A 83 -31.07 -9.07 0.72
C THR A 83 -31.87 -10.28 1.19
N ALA A 84 -31.44 -10.98 2.25
CA ALA A 84 -32.23 -12.05 2.84
C ALA A 84 -33.41 -11.42 3.62
N PRO A 85 -34.68 -11.66 3.22
CA PRO A 85 -35.81 -11.27 4.05
C PRO A 85 -35.78 -12.08 5.35
N ASN A 86 -36.10 -11.41 6.47
CA ASN A 86 -36.51 -12.08 7.71
C ASN A 86 -37.66 -13.06 7.45
#